data_AF-A0A3C1XER4-F1
#
_entry.id   AF-A0A3C1XER4-F1
#
_cell.length_a   1.000
_cell.length_b   1.000
_cell.length_c   1.000
_cell.angle_alpha   90.00
_cell.angle_beta   90.00
_cell.angle_gamma   90.00
#
_symmetry.space_group_name_H-M   'P 1'
#
loop_
_entity.id
_entity.type
_entity.pdbx_description
1 polymer ?
#
loop_
_entity_poly.entity_id
_entity_poly.type
_entity_poly.pdbx_seq_one_letter_code
_entity_poly.pdbx_strand_id
1 'polypeptide(L)'
;KKTYILALTKKIPVKVDGISTLERQSSPVFTYLCSEIGETRDVNRFDIDQNDLAVASDLFNMFKGSKVKFRTDDMRCKIVSVDDFYNGSHWCVERWWTKEERVRLHIEDESPDMTISDFASLMADISSSLLSSQESLLELKKKPTVNNCELSLLDTNVFNLVSSGLGMSLSSLHDIDTRSESDVPVFTAQREPVAFIPQLPKKTPISADSEHVLLSFATNGDGSAGRNFVFHNKPFYINTDRIAIKVIDDKIDIQYLYAMLHDMKKKYGFNHAYKANRHNLGVVQVLVPVDGNGKFDVLQQQEIAEVYLTTEQVKTEIYTLRQLLSNANVVVESDEYPISYFPLPMLFDTGKGFAKYTKKYGNLHSGQYPVYSASSQKPLTYLDTYDYDGRYMTWATNGFAGTILILDGKFSINGDRGILLPKDDRTDLDFDYMKFILEPIFREMAKGRRGDNGEDEFTKLYPSMLEDVMIPVPVDHDKHISLEAQKSIAKKYLTIQQCQQEAVEKLDMLISQKVSV
;
A
#
# COMPACT_ATOMS: atom_id res chain seq x y z
N LYS A 1 -12.02 -17.88 -1.62
CA LYS A 1 -12.55 -18.56 -0.40
C LYS A 1 -12.18 -20.03 -0.51
N LYS A 2 -11.36 -20.56 0.41
CA LYS A 2 -10.81 -21.92 0.36
C LYS A 2 -11.69 -22.94 1.10
N THR A 3 -11.77 -24.17 0.59
CA THR A 3 -12.47 -25.30 1.21
C THR A 3 -11.43 -26.38 1.52
N TYR A 4 -11.43 -26.92 2.73
CA TYR A 4 -10.61 -28.07 3.07
C TYR A 4 -11.48 -29.30 3.30
N ILE A 5 -10.97 -30.45 2.86
CA ILE A 5 -11.63 -31.75 2.98
C ILE A 5 -10.80 -32.61 3.92
N LEU A 6 -11.46 -33.29 4.84
CA LEU A 6 -10.85 -34.35 5.64
C LEU A 6 -11.80 -35.55 5.70
N ALA A 7 -11.26 -36.75 5.58
CA ALA A 7 -12.06 -37.98 5.57
C ALA A 7 -11.77 -38.85 6.80
N LEU A 8 -12.77 -38.97 7.67
CA LEU A 8 -12.71 -39.77 8.89
C LEU A 8 -13.57 -41.03 8.78
N THR A 9 -13.11 -42.08 9.44
CA THR A 9 -13.85 -43.34 9.53
C THR A 9 -14.92 -43.20 10.59
N LYS A 10 -16.19 -43.35 10.20
CA LYS A 10 -17.31 -43.39 11.14
C LYS A 10 -17.08 -44.51 12.15
N LYS A 11 -17.17 -44.19 13.44
CA LYS A 11 -17.06 -45.19 14.52
C LYS A 11 -18.23 -46.17 14.44
N ILE A 12 -17.93 -47.45 14.45
CA ILE A 12 -18.91 -48.53 14.50
C ILE A 12 -18.81 -49.17 15.90
N PRO A 13 -19.92 -49.35 16.62
CA PRO A 13 -19.91 -50.06 17.89
C PRO A 13 -19.52 -51.52 17.69
N VAL A 14 -18.51 -51.97 18.43
CA VAL A 14 -18.10 -53.38 18.51
C VAL A 14 -18.29 -53.88 19.94
N LYS A 15 -18.59 -55.17 20.10
CA LYS A 15 -18.65 -55.78 21.44
C LYS A 15 -17.28 -56.31 21.82
N VAL A 16 -16.70 -55.72 22.85
CA VAL A 16 -15.49 -56.21 23.52
C VAL A 16 -15.93 -56.63 24.91
N ASP A 17 -15.75 -57.91 25.25
CA ASP A 17 -16.15 -58.50 26.54
C ASP A 17 -17.63 -58.25 26.92
N GLY A 18 -18.52 -58.22 25.93
CA GLY A 18 -19.96 -57.97 26.13
C GLY A 18 -20.36 -56.50 26.25
N ILE A 19 -19.40 -55.57 26.29
CA ILE A 19 -19.61 -54.12 26.39
C ILE A 19 -19.49 -53.48 24.99
N SER A 20 -20.47 -52.65 24.63
CA SER A 20 -20.45 -51.89 23.38
C SER A 20 -19.38 -50.79 23.46
N THR A 21 -18.33 -50.91 22.66
CA THR A 21 -17.19 -49.99 22.62
C THR A 21 -17.05 -49.40 21.21
N LEU A 22 -16.74 -48.12 21.11
CA LEU A 22 -16.44 -47.48 19.83
C LEU A 22 -14.94 -47.55 19.57
N GLU A 23 -14.53 -48.27 18.54
CA GLU A 23 -13.11 -48.37 18.19
C GLU A 23 -12.52 -47.03 17.73
N ARG A 24 -11.28 -46.77 18.18
CA ARG A 24 -10.47 -45.66 17.73
C ARG A 24 -9.97 -45.94 16.31
N GLN A 25 -10.12 -44.98 15.40
CA GLN A 25 -9.44 -45.04 14.11
C GLN A 25 -7.92 -45.05 14.34
N SER A 26 -7.24 -46.06 13.79
CA SER A 26 -5.78 -46.20 13.77
C SER A 26 -5.17 -45.92 12.40
N SER A 27 -5.99 -45.90 11.33
CA SER A 27 -5.53 -45.56 9.99
C SER A 27 -5.28 -44.06 9.85
N PRO A 28 -4.34 -43.61 8.99
CA PRO A 28 -4.15 -42.20 8.72
C PRO A 28 -5.40 -41.54 8.12
N VAL A 29 -5.41 -40.21 8.08
CA VAL A 29 -6.51 -39.37 7.62
C VAL A 29 -6.16 -38.78 6.26
N PHE A 30 -7.09 -38.88 5.31
CA PHE A 30 -6.98 -38.18 4.03
C PHE A 30 -7.38 -36.72 4.21
N THR A 31 -6.56 -35.80 3.71
CA THR A 31 -6.83 -34.37 3.74
C THR A 31 -6.55 -33.75 2.38
N TYR A 32 -7.35 -32.75 1.99
CA TYR A 32 -7.24 -32.11 0.68
C TYR A 32 -7.59 -30.62 0.73
N LEU A 33 -6.84 -29.79 -0.01
CA LEU A 33 -7.12 -28.37 -0.21
C LEU A 33 -7.82 -28.13 -1.56
N CYS A 34 -9.06 -27.66 -1.51
CA CYS A 34 -9.91 -27.39 -2.67
C CYS A 34 -10.14 -25.88 -2.82
N SER A 35 -9.63 -25.32 -3.91
CA SER A 35 -9.84 -23.91 -4.27
C SER A 35 -11.15 -23.78 -5.04
N GLU A 36 -11.30 -24.59 -6.10
CA GLU A 36 -12.43 -24.58 -7.02
C GLU A 36 -13.07 -25.96 -7.15
N ILE A 37 -14.39 -25.96 -7.40
CA ILE A 37 -15.23 -27.17 -7.40
C ILE A 37 -15.81 -27.50 -8.79
N GLY A 38 -15.30 -26.87 -9.84
CA GLY A 38 -15.82 -27.04 -11.21
C GLY A 38 -17.05 -26.20 -11.53
N GLU A 39 -17.52 -25.36 -10.61
CA GLU A 39 -18.57 -24.37 -10.85
C GLU A 39 -18.30 -23.06 -10.09
N THR A 40 -18.83 -21.93 -10.59
CA THR A 40 -18.80 -20.66 -9.89
C THR A 40 -19.63 -20.75 -8.60
N ARG A 41 -19.28 -19.92 -7.62
CA ARG A 41 -19.86 -19.95 -6.27
C ARG A 41 -20.91 -18.85 -6.07
N ASP A 42 -21.22 -18.11 -7.13
CA ASP A 42 -22.33 -17.16 -7.18
C ASP A 42 -23.66 -17.89 -7.44
N VAL A 43 -24.76 -17.13 -7.40
CA VAL A 43 -26.12 -17.68 -7.53
C VAL A 43 -26.34 -18.40 -8.87
N ASN A 44 -25.57 -18.06 -9.90
CA ASN A 44 -25.77 -18.55 -11.26
C ASN A 44 -25.03 -19.87 -11.56
N ARG A 45 -24.05 -20.28 -10.74
CA ARG A 45 -23.40 -21.60 -10.79
C ARG A 45 -22.92 -22.02 -12.19
N PHE A 46 -22.11 -21.19 -12.83
CA PHE A 46 -21.56 -21.50 -14.16
C PHE A 46 -20.42 -22.53 -14.05
N ASP A 47 -20.33 -23.45 -14.99
CA ASP A 47 -19.20 -24.39 -15.04
C ASP A 47 -17.86 -23.66 -15.22
N ILE A 48 -16.82 -24.14 -14.55
CA ILE A 48 -15.44 -23.67 -14.70
C ILE A 48 -14.50 -24.86 -14.91
N ASP A 49 -13.44 -24.64 -15.69
CA ASP A 49 -12.49 -25.70 -16.05
C ASP A 49 -11.73 -26.25 -14.82
N GLN A 50 -11.51 -25.42 -13.79
CA GLN A 50 -10.81 -25.84 -12.58
C GLN A 50 -11.75 -26.57 -11.62
N ASN A 51 -11.51 -27.88 -11.44
CA ASN A 51 -12.29 -28.74 -10.56
C ASN A 51 -11.39 -29.58 -9.64
N ASP A 52 -10.92 -28.97 -8.56
CA ASP A 52 -10.08 -29.65 -7.57
C ASP A 52 -10.89 -30.74 -6.81
N LEU A 53 -12.22 -30.60 -6.73
CA LEU A 53 -13.10 -31.55 -6.04
C LEU A 53 -13.17 -32.90 -6.76
N ALA A 54 -13.19 -32.91 -8.10
CA ALA A 54 -13.15 -34.13 -8.88
C ALA A 54 -11.85 -34.91 -8.62
N VAL A 55 -10.71 -34.21 -8.63
CA VAL A 55 -9.40 -34.81 -8.32
C VAL A 55 -9.35 -35.34 -6.89
N ALA A 56 -9.86 -34.57 -5.92
CA ALA A 56 -9.96 -35.01 -4.53
C ALA A 56 -10.78 -36.30 -4.37
N SER A 57 -11.89 -36.42 -5.11
CA SER A 57 -12.75 -37.61 -5.11
C SER A 57 -12.00 -38.84 -5.64
N ASP A 58 -11.28 -38.73 -6.75
CA ASP A 58 -10.50 -39.83 -7.32
C ASP A 58 -9.40 -40.31 -6.37
N LEU A 59 -8.62 -39.37 -5.82
CA LEU A 59 -7.58 -39.67 -4.84
C LEU A 59 -8.15 -40.29 -3.56
N PHE A 60 -9.30 -39.80 -3.09
CA PHE A 60 -9.96 -40.38 -1.94
C PHE A 60 -10.42 -41.83 -2.20
N ASN A 61 -10.94 -42.14 -3.40
CA ASN A 61 -11.33 -43.49 -3.75
C ASN A 61 -10.13 -44.45 -3.78
N MET A 62 -8.98 -43.99 -4.25
CA MET A 62 -7.72 -44.74 -4.18
C MET A 62 -7.26 -44.94 -2.72
N PHE A 63 -7.26 -43.88 -1.92
CA PHE A 63 -6.94 -43.92 -0.50
C PHE A 63 -7.82 -44.90 0.28
N LYS A 64 -9.14 -44.87 0.02
CA LYS A 64 -10.13 -45.76 0.64
C LYS A 64 -9.80 -47.24 0.41
N GLY A 65 -9.25 -47.59 -0.76
CA GLY A 65 -8.83 -48.94 -1.10
C GLY A 65 -7.57 -49.42 -0.36
N SER A 66 -6.67 -48.51 0.04
CA SER A 66 -5.42 -48.87 0.75
C SER A 66 -4.89 -47.76 1.65
N LYS A 67 -5.58 -47.49 2.77
CA LYS A 67 -5.31 -46.33 3.65
C LYS A 67 -3.87 -46.20 4.14
N VAL A 68 -3.17 -47.31 4.39
CA VAL A 68 -1.78 -47.32 4.93
C VAL A 68 -0.73 -47.16 3.84
N LYS A 69 -0.99 -47.72 2.64
CA LYS A 69 -0.02 -47.78 1.54
C LYS A 69 -0.20 -46.66 0.52
N PHE A 70 -1.35 -45.99 0.51
CA PHE A 70 -1.62 -44.90 -0.41
C PHE A 70 -0.57 -43.79 -0.29
N ARG A 71 -0.12 -43.31 -1.45
CA ARG A 71 0.80 -42.19 -1.63
C ARG A 71 0.27 -41.37 -2.80
N THR A 72 0.62 -40.09 -2.83
CA THR A 72 0.22 -39.15 -3.88
C THR A 72 1.30 -38.10 -4.03
N ASP A 73 1.48 -37.65 -5.27
CA ASP A 73 2.35 -36.51 -5.60
C ASP A 73 1.53 -35.22 -5.79
N ASP A 74 0.20 -35.29 -5.65
CA ASP A 74 -0.67 -34.12 -5.68
C ASP A 74 -0.39 -33.24 -4.47
N MET A 75 0.17 -32.05 -4.71
CA MET A 75 0.49 -31.06 -3.69
C MET A 75 -0.71 -30.63 -2.85
N ARG A 76 -1.95 -30.76 -3.35
CA ARG A 76 -3.19 -30.45 -2.61
C ARG A 76 -3.62 -31.58 -1.68
N CYS A 77 -3.01 -32.76 -1.74
CA CYS A 77 -3.38 -33.93 -0.95
C CYS A 77 -2.30 -34.31 0.06
N LYS A 78 -2.62 -34.29 1.36
CA LYS A 78 -1.72 -34.79 2.42
C LYS A 78 -2.39 -35.91 3.21
N ILE A 79 -1.61 -36.95 3.49
CA ILE A 79 -2.03 -38.07 4.35
C ILE A 79 -1.40 -37.85 5.72
N VAL A 80 -2.24 -37.68 6.72
CA VAL A 80 -1.83 -37.20 8.04
C VAL A 80 -2.07 -38.28 9.09
N SER A 81 -1.20 -38.38 10.09
CA SER A 81 -1.40 -39.36 11.16
C SER A 81 -2.68 -39.03 11.92
N VAL A 82 -3.46 -40.06 12.26
CA VAL A 82 -4.64 -39.85 13.11
C VAL A 82 -4.26 -39.36 14.51
N ASP A 83 -3.04 -39.67 14.96
CA ASP A 83 -2.53 -39.24 16.26
C ASP A 83 -2.32 -37.72 16.33
N ASP A 84 -2.03 -37.07 15.20
CA ASP A 84 -1.88 -35.61 15.12
C ASP A 84 -3.22 -34.91 15.42
N PHE A 85 -4.36 -35.56 15.15
CA PHE A 85 -5.69 -35.05 15.48
C PHE A 85 -6.09 -35.32 16.94
N TYR A 86 -5.59 -36.41 17.54
CA TYR A 86 -5.88 -36.76 18.94
C TYR A 86 -5.00 -35.99 19.93
N ASN A 87 -3.73 -35.75 19.56
CA ASN A 87 -2.74 -35.10 20.41
C ASN A 87 -2.62 -33.60 20.10
N GLY A 88 -3.09 -33.15 18.94
CA GLY A 88 -3.08 -31.75 18.53
C GLY A 88 -4.14 -30.91 19.24
N SER A 89 -3.85 -29.62 19.38
CA SER A 89 -4.77 -28.64 19.98
C SER A 89 -5.90 -28.19 19.04
N HIS A 90 -5.84 -28.50 17.75
CA HIS A 90 -6.84 -28.09 16.75
C HIS A 90 -6.96 -29.08 15.59
N TRP A 91 -8.08 -29.01 14.86
CA TRP A 91 -8.38 -29.85 13.69
C TRP A 91 -8.24 -29.09 12.34
N CYS A 92 -7.56 -27.94 12.33
CA CYS A 92 -7.32 -27.15 11.12
C CYS A 92 -6.30 -27.83 10.21
N VAL A 93 -6.77 -28.47 9.15
CA VAL A 93 -5.93 -29.30 8.27
C VAL A 93 -5.00 -28.49 7.37
N GLU A 94 -5.36 -27.25 7.05
CA GLU A 94 -4.56 -26.35 6.21
C GLU A 94 -3.15 -26.10 6.76
N ARG A 95 -2.99 -26.18 8.09
CA ARG A 95 -1.71 -25.92 8.78
C ARG A 95 -0.60 -26.91 8.41
N TRP A 96 -0.96 -28.04 7.81
CA TRP A 96 0.02 -29.01 7.30
C TRP A 96 0.61 -28.60 5.96
N TRP A 97 0.12 -27.54 5.32
CA TRP A 97 0.74 -26.91 4.17
C TRP A 97 1.59 -25.71 4.60
N THR A 98 2.84 -25.65 4.16
CA THR A 98 3.70 -24.48 4.39
C THR A 98 3.23 -23.29 3.56
N LYS A 99 3.71 -22.08 3.89
CA LYS A 99 3.37 -20.87 3.13
C LYS A 99 3.77 -21.02 1.66
N GLU A 100 4.97 -21.56 1.40
CA GLU A 100 5.50 -21.78 0.05
C GLU A 100 4.66 -22.79 -0.75
N GLU A 101 4.09 -23.80 -0.08
CA GLU A 101 3.16 -24.74 -0.72
C GLU A 101 1.82 -24.06 -1.04
N ARG A 102 1.30 -23.22 -0.13
CA ARG A 102 0.03 -22.49 -0.36
C ARG A 102 0.15 -21.44 -1.47
N VAL A 103 1.28 -20.75 -1.56
CA VAL A 103 1.59 -19.82 -2.67
C VAL A 103 1.66 -20.56 -4.00
N ARG A 104 2.39 -21.68 -4.06
CA ARG A 104 2.45 -22.54 -5.27
C ARG A 104 1.07 -23.05 -5.72
N LEU A 105 0.19 -23.31 -4.75
CA LEU A 105 -1.19 -23.74 -5.01
C LEU A 105 -2.15 -22.58 -5.33
N HIS A 106 -1.66 -21.33 -5.38
CA HIS A 106 -2.46 -20.12 -5.57
C HIS A 106 -3.59 -20.00 -4.53
N ILE A 107 -3.34 -20.51 -3.32
CA ILE A 107 -4.26 -20.45 -2.17
C ILE A 107 -4.00 -19.18 -1.35
N GLU A 108 -2.75 -18.70 -1.40
CA GLU A 108 -2.23 -17.50 -0.76
C GLU A 108 -1.46 -16.71 -1.83
N ASP A 109 -1.58 -15.39 -1.83
CA ASP A 109 -0.80 -14.54 -2.75
C ASP A 109 0.67 -14.53 -2.31
N GLU A 110 1.58 -14.40 -3.28
CA GLU A 110 3.01 -14.25 -3.00
C GLU A 110 3.22 -12.95 -2.21
N SER A 111 3.60 -13.05 -0.94
CA SER A 111 4.03 -11.89 -0.17
C SER A 111 5.41 -11.47 -0.71
N PRO A 112 5.63 -10.21 -1.09
CA PRO A 112 6.92 -9.71 -1.58
C PRO A 112 7.89 -9.53 -0.40
N ASP A 113 8.06 -10.58 0.39
CA ASP A 113 8.97 -10.64 1.52
C ASP A 113 10.40 -10.71 0.94
N MET A 114 11.23 -9.74 1.28
CA MET A 114 12.60 -9.65 0.78
C MET A 114 13.60 -10.08 1.87
N THR A 115 14.72 -10.70 1.48
CA THR A 115 15.79 -11.00 2.42
C THR A 115 16.59 -9.76 2.78
N ILE A 116 17.47 -9.86 3.79
CA ILE A 116 18.42 -8.78 4.11
C ILE A 116 19.34 -8.48 2.91
N SER A 117 19.73 -9.51 2.15
CA SER A 117 20.58 -9.35 0.97
C SER A 117 19.85 -8.59 -0.14
N ASP A 118 18.57 -8.91 -0.36
CA ASP A 118 17.74 -8.22 -1.35
C ASP A 118 17.53 -6.75 -0.96
N PHE A 119 17.27 -6.48 0.32
CA PHE A 119 17.16 -5.11 0.83
C PHE A 119 18.47 -4.33 0.65
N ALA A 120 19.62 -4.95 0.91
CA ALA A 120 20.93 -4.34 0.70
C ALA A 120 21.18 -4.03 -0.79
N SER A 121 20.77 -4.93 -1.69
CA SER A 121 20.83 -4.71 -3.14
C SER A 121 19.94 -3.55 -3.57
N LEU A 122 18.69 -3.50 -3.10
CA LEU A 122 17.76 -2.39 -3.35
C LEU A 122 18.36 -1.05 -2.91
N MET A 123 18.99 -1.00 -1.73
CA MET A 123 19.66 0.20 -1.25
C MET A 123 20.84 0.62 -2.13
N ALA A 124 21.61 -0.34 -2.65
CA ALA A 124 22.70 -0.06 -3.59
C ALA A 124 22.17 0.48 -4.93
N ASP A 125 21.10 -0.09 -5.45
CA ASP A 125 20.45 0.35 -6.69
C ASP A 125 19.90 1.77 -6.55
N ILE A 126 19.20 2.07 -5.43
CA ILE A 126 18.72 3.42 -5.10
C ILE A 126 19.89 4.40 -5.05
N SER A 127 21.00 4.04 -4.39
CA SER A 127 22.19 4.90 -4.33
C SER A 127 22.78 5.18 -5.71
N SER A 128 22.82 4.17 -6.59
CA SER A 128 23.29 4.31 -7.97
C SER A 128 22.38 5.25 -8.79
N SER A 129 21.07 5.09 -8.68
CA SER A 129 20.10 5.99 -9.32
C SER A 129 20.26 7.43 -8.84
N LEU A 130 20.46 7.66 -7.53
CA LEU A 130 20.68 9.00 -6.99
C LEU A 130 21.99 9.64 -7.51
N LEU A 131 23.04 8.86 -7.70
CA LEU A 131 24.29 9.33 -8.31
C LEU A 131 24.08 9.75 -9.77
N SER A 132 23.35 8.94 -10.54
CA SER A 132 22.95 9.27 -11.92
C SER A 132 22.16 10.58 -11.98
N SER A 133 21.15 10.74 -11.11
CA SER A 133 20.38 11.98 -11.01
C SER A 133 21.25 13.19 -10.61
N GLN A 134 22.25 13.00 -9.74
CA GLN A 134 23.20 14.04 -9.36
C GLN A 134 24.05 14.50 -10.56
N GLU A 135 24.55 13.56 -11.36
CA GLU A 135 25.33 13.85 -12.56
C GLU A 135 24.51 14.66 -13.57
N SER A 136 23.26 14.25 -13.84
CA SER A 136 22.34 14.99 -14.71
C SER A 136 22.14 16.44 -14.26
N LEU A 137 22.06 16.69 -12.95
CA LEU A 137 21.93 18.05 -12.41
C LEU A 137 23.22 18.87 -12.49
N LEU A 138 24.39 18.22 -12.39
CA LEU A 138 25.69 18.91 -12.46
C LEU A 138 26.03 19.39 -13.87
N GLU A 139 25.53 18.71 -14.91
CA GLU A 139 25.68 19.11 -16.31
C GLU A 139 24.95 20.43 -16.63
N LEU A 140 23.92 20.79 -15.85
CA LEU A 140 23.10 21.99 -16.02
C LEU A 140 23.80 23.33 -15.67
N LYS A 141 25.12 23.33 -15.40
CA LYS A 141 25.85 24.52 -14.94
C LYS A 141 26.07 25.58 -16.03
N LYS A 142 25.08 26.46 -16.24
CA LYS A 142 25.27 27.86 -16.66
C LYS A 142 24.17 28.75 -16.07
N LYS A 143 24.54 29.86 -15.43
CA LYS A 143 23.62 30.97 -15.13
C LYS A 143 24.02 32.17 -15.98
N PRO A 144 23.37 32.39 -17.13
CA PRO A 144 23.48 33.68 -17.78
C PRO A 144 22.82 34.74 -16.89
N THR A 145 23.38 35.96 -16.90
CA THR A 145 22.65 37.12 -16.38
C THR A 145 21.75 37.60 -17.51
N VAL A 146 20.44 37.67 -17.26
CA VAL A 146 19.45 37.80 -18.33
C VAL A 146 18.67 39.09 -18.21
N ASN A 147 18.61 39.85 -19.30
CA ASN A 147 17.57 40.86 -19.48
C ASN A 147 16.29 40.14 -19.88
N ASN A 148 15.19 40.40 -19.18
CA ASN A 148 13.89 39.81 -19.48
C ASN A 148 12.91 40.89 -19.93
N CYS A 149 11.90 40.50 -20.70
CA CYS A 149 10.69 41.28 -20.92
C CYS A 149 9.48 40.62 -20.24
N GLU A 150 8.54 41.43 -19.77
CA GLU A 150 7.27 40.95 -19.26
C GLU A 150 6.28 40.73 -20.41
N LEU A 151 5.76 39.51 -20.52
CA LEU A 151 4.76 39.14 -21.49
C LEU A 151 3.48 38.69 -20.79
N SER A 152 2.35 39.33 -21.12
CA SER A 152 1.04 38.93 -20.62
C SER A 152 0.59 37.63 -21.27
N LEU A 153 0.06 36.69 -20.47
CA LEU A 153 -0.55 35.47 -21.02
C LEU A 153 -1.79 35.77 -21.90
N LEU A 154 -2.33 36.99 -21.83
CA LEU A 154 -3.42 37.46 -22.69
C LEU A 154 -2.94 38.19 -23.96
N ASP A 155 -1.64 38.29 -24.21
CA ASP A 155 -1.13 38.90 -25.46
C ASP A 155 -1.51 38.03 -26.67
N THR A 156 -2.45 38.51 -27.47
CA THR A 156 -2.98 37.78 -28.63
C THR A 156 -2.03 37.72 -29.81
N ASN A 157 -0.94 38.50 -29.82
CA ASN A 157 0.11 38.38 -30.83
C ASN A 157 0.99 37.16 -30.57
N VAL A 158 1.07 36.72 -29.30
CA VAL A 158 1.95 35.63 -28.88
C VAL A 158 1.18 34.37 -28.49
N PHE A 159 0.00 34.49 -27.88
CA PHE A 159 -0.81 33.37 -27.39
C PHE A 159 -2.25 33.41 -27.89
N ASN A 160 -2.78 32.25 -28.26
CA ASN A 160 -4.21 32.03 -28.46
C ASN A 160 -4.74 31.08 -27.38
N LEU A 161 -5.59 31.61 -26.49
CA LEU A 161 -6.27 30.84 -25.47
C LEU A 161 -7.56 30.21 -26.01
N VAL A 162 -7.57 28.88 -26.08
CA VAL A 162 -8.70 28.07 -26.53
C VAL A 162 -9.47 27.57 -25.31
N SER A 163 -10.75 27.95 -25.21
CA SER A 163 -11.65 27.61 -24.10
C SER A 163 -12.97 26.98 -24.58
N SER A 164 -12.97 26.38 -25.78
CA SER A 164 -14.18 25.79 -26.38
C SER A 164 -14.52 24.46 -25.72
N GLY A 165 -15.10 24.52 -24.52
CA GLY A 165 -15.54 23.36 -23.77
C GLY A 165 -16.66 22.58 -24.48
N LEU A 166 -16.71 21.26 -24.25
CA LEU A 166 -17.85 20.43 -24.64
C LEU A 166 -19.13 20.78 -23.86
N GLY A 167 -19.00 21.24 -22.60
CA GLY A 167 -20.15 21.57 -21.75
C GLY A 167 -20.93 20.34 -21.29
N MET A 168 -20.32 19.16 -21.33
CA MET A 168 -20.94 17.90 -20.93
C MET A 168 -20.68 17.61 -19.46
N SER A 169 -21.63 16.96 -18.79
CA SER A 169 -21.40 16.45 -17.43
C SER A 169 -20.45 15.25 -17.45
N LEU A 170 -19.80 14.95 -16.31
CA LEU A 170 -18.99 13.74 -16.15
C LEU A 170 -19.78 12.45 -16.45
N SER A 171 -21.04 12.38 -16.00
CA SER A 171 -21.93 11.24 -16.32
C SER A 171 -22.12 11.09 -17.82
N SER A 172 -22.41 12.19 -18.51
CA SER A 172 -22.64 12.16 -19.97
C SER A 172 -21.39 11.80 -20.76
N LEU A 173 -20.20 12.12 -20.23
CA LEU A 173 -18.93 11.70 -20.82
C LEU A 173 -18.70 10.20 -20.61
N HIS A 174 -18.98 9.68 -19.41
CA HIS A 174 -18.90 8.24 -19.14
C HIS A 174 -19.86 7.41 -20.00
N ASP A 175 -21.04 7.95 -20.30
CA ASP A 175 -22.03 7.26 -21.15
C ASP A 175 -21.55 7.05 -22.60
N ILE A 176 -20.62 7.89 -23.08
CA ILE A 176 -20.09 7.85 -24.45
C ILE A 176 -18.60 7.47 -24.51
N ASP A 177 -18.00 7.14 -23.36
CA ASP A 177 -16.59 6.77 -23.24
C ASP A 177 -16.36 5.39 -23.84
N THR A 178 -15.57 5.33 -24.91
CA THR A 178 -15.21 4.07 -25.58
C THR A 178 -14.08 3.35 -24.87
N ARG A 179 -13.36 4.03 -23.96
CA ARG A 179 -12.14 3.55 -23.30
C ARG A 179 -11.03 3.13 -24.28
N SER A 180 -11.11 3.59 -25.53
CA SER A 180 -10.13 3.29 -26.56
C SER A 180 -9.22 4.48 -26.78
N GLU A 181 -7.91 4.32 -26.56
CA GLU A 181 -6.92 5.37 -26.83
C GLU A 181 -6.78 5.74 -28.32
N SER A 182 -7.41 4.97 -29.21
CA SER A 182 -7.54 5.32 -30.63
C SER A 182 -8.50 6.47 -30.88
N ASP A 183 -9.43 6.72 -29.95
CA ASP A 183 -10.41 7.80 -30.03
C ASP A 183 -9.88 9.11 -29.41
N VAL A 184 -10.65 10.19 -29.52
CA VAL A 184 -10.22 11.52 -29.10
C VAL A 184 -10.30 11.65 -27.57
N PRO A 185 -9.19 11.94 -26.87
CA PRO A 185 -9.21 12.12 -25.42
C PRO A 185 -9.96 13.40 -25.01
N VAL A 186 -10.71 13.31 -23.92
CA VAL A 186 -11.46 14.43 -23.32
C VAL A 186 -10.84 14.81 -21.98
N PHE A 187 -10.43 16.06 -21.84
CA PHE A 187 -9.81 16.58 -20.61
C PHE A 187 -10.74 17.53 -19.87
N THR A 188 -10.82 17.37 -18.55
CA THR A 188 -11.51 18.29 -17.63
C THR A 188 -10.47 19.00 -16.74
N ALA A 189 -10.72 19.13 -15.44
CA ALA A 189 -9.78 19.70 -14.48
C ALA A 189 -8.57 18.79 -14.15
N GLN A 190 -8.67 17.48 -14.41
CA GLN A 190 -7.61 16.50 -14.10
C GLN A 190 -6.54 16.44 -15.20
N ARG A 191 -5.36 15.86 -14.90
CA ARG A 191 -4.26 15.68 -15.87
C ARG A 191 -4.59 14.61 -16.90
N GLU A 192 -5.08 13.47 -16.41
CA GLU A 192 -5.48 12.35 -17.27
C GLU A 192 -6.81 12.65 -17.99
N PRO A 193 -7.01 12.06 -19.18
CA PRO A 193 -8.29 12.12 -19.86
C PRO A 193 -9.37 11.44 -19.00
N VAL A 194 -10.57 12.03 -18.97
CA VAL A 194 -11.71 11.45 -18.25
C VAL A 194 -12.57 10.53 -19.11
N ALA A 195 -12.36 10.55 -20.43
CA ALA A 195 -13.01 9.72 -21.41
C ALA A 195 -12.23 9.76 -22.73
N PHE A 196 -12.37 8.70 -23.52
CA PHE A 196 -12.02 8.69 -24.94
C PHE A 196 -13.30 8.59 -25.75
N ILE A 197 -13.51 9.51 -26.70
CA ILE A 197 -14.76 9.57 -27.46
C ILE A 197 -14.48 9.70 -28.96
N PRO A 198 -15.33 9.11 -29.82
CA PRO A 198 -15.26 9.34 -31.25
C PRO A 198 -15.43 10.84 -31.57
N GLN A 199 -14.95 11.26 -32.75
CA GLN A 199 -15.16 12.64 -33.18
C GLN A 199 -16.67 12.97 -33.25
N LEU A 200 -17.06 14.06 -32.60
CA LEU A 200 -18.44 14.49 -32.53
C LEU A 200 -18.86 15.21 -33.83
N PRO A 201 -20.05 14.91 -34.41
CA PRO A 201 -20.46 15.48 -35.70
C PRO A 201 -20.52 17.02 -35.76
N LYS A 202 -20.72 17.69 -34.62
CA LYS A 202 -20.91 19.15 -34.52
C LYS A 202 -19.78 19.87 -33.78
N LYS A 203 -18.73 19.15 -33.37
CA LYS A 203 -17.62 19.70 -32.59
C LYS A 203 -16.32 19.15 -33.16
N THR A 204 -15.48 20.04 -33.67
CA THR A 204 -14.13 19.69 -34.08
C THR A 204 -13.24 19.63 -32.85
N PRO A 205 -12.41 18.60 -32.68
CA PRO A 205 -11.40 18.57 -31.63
C PRO A 205 -10.38 19.69 -31.84
N ILE A 206 -9.75 20.11 -30.74
CA ILE A 206 -8.64 21.05 -30.80
C ILE A 206 -7.48 20.34 -31.51
N SER A 207 -6.99 20.93 -32.60
CA SER A 207 -5.91 20.37 -33.39
C SER A 207 -4.59 20.51 -32.66
N ALA A 208 -3.88 19.39 -32.46
CA ALA A 208 -2.51 19.32 -32.00
C ALA A 208 -1.85 18.08 -32.60
N ASP A 209 -0.55 18.15 -32.83
CA ASP A 209 0.28 17.06 -33.35
C ASP A 209 1.70 17.16 -32.76
N SER A 210 2.62 16.31 -33.22
CA SER A 210 4.01 16.30 -32.73
C SER A 210 4.81 17.56 -33.06
N GLU A 211 4.41 18.31 -34.10
CA GLU A 211 5.04 19.56 -34.52
C GLU A 211 4.34 20.79 -33.90
N HIS A 212 3.03 20.69 -33.66
CA HIS A 212 2.17 21.74 -33.12
C HIS A 212 1.60 21.33 -31.76
N VAL A 213 2.48 21.22 -30.78
CA VAL A 213 2.11 20.88 -29.40
C VAL A 213 1.37 22.06 -28.75
N LEU A 214 0.30 21.78 -28.00
CA LEU A 214 -0.42 22.77 -27.20
C LEU A 214 -0.23 22.48 -25.71
N LEU A 215 -0.23 23.52 -24.88
CA LEU A 215 -0.18 23.41 -23.43
C LEU A 215 -1.55 23.75 -22.85
N SER A 216 -2.08 22.98 -21.93
CA SER A 216 -3.36 23.32 -21.28
C SER A 216 -3.28 23.22 -19.77
N PHE A 217 -4.16 23.88 -19.06
CA PHE A 217 -4.23 23.84 -17.59
C PHE A 217 -5.68 23.92 -17.10
N ALA A 218 -5.91 23.45 -15.87
CA ALA A 218 -7.22 23.49 -15.25
C ALA A 218 -7.58 24.92 -14.82
N THR A 219 -8.75 25.40 -15.24
CA THR A 219 -9.27 26.71 -14.84
C THR A 219 -10.00 26.65 -13.50
N ASN A 220 -10.54 25.47 -13.17
CA ASN A 220 -11.42 25.20 -12.05
C ASN A 220 -11.25 23.75 -11.55
N GLY A 221 -11.86 23.42 -10.41
CA GLY A 221 -11.86 22.11 -9.76
C GLY A 221 -11.35 22.17 -8.32
N ASP A 222 -11.57 21.10 -7.55
CA ASP A 222 -11.23 21.02 -6.13
C ASP A 222 -9.71 21.08 -5.93
N GLY A 223 -9.20 22.29 -5.70
CA GLY A 223 -7.77 22.55 -5.57
C GLY A 223 -6.96 22.53 -6.88
N SER A 224 -7.55 22.34 -8.05
CA SER A 224 -6.81 22.22 -9.33
C SER A 224 -6.65 23.52 -10.12
N ALA A 225 -7.43 24.57 -9.81
CA ALA A 225 -7.38 25.84 -10.54
C ALA A 225 -5.94 26.40 -10.64
N GLY A 226 -5.45 26.63 -11.85
CA GLY A 226 -4.08 27.10 -12.12
C GLY A 226 -2.99 26.01 -12.05
N ARG A 227 -3.37 24.73 -12.12
CA ARG A 227 -2.48 23.55 -12.13
C ARG A 227 -2.88 22.56 -13.23
N ASN A 228 -2.41 21.32 -13.09
CA ASN A 228 -2.73 20.18 -13.97
C ASN A 228 -2.44 20.49 -15.43
N PHE A 229 -1.23 21.00 -15.65
CA PHE A 229 -0.72 21.26 -16.99
C PHE A 229 -0.62 19.94 -17.78
N VAL A 230 -0.97 20.00 -19.06
CA VAL A 230 -0.91 18.85 -19.99
C VAL A 230 -0.44 19.37 -21.34
N PHE A 231 0.58 18.70 -21.89
CA PHE A 231 0.99 18.87 -23.29
C PHE A 231 0.14 17.98 -24.19
N HIS A 232 -0.40 18.55 -25.25
CA HIS A 232 -1.23 17.87 -26.24
C HIS A 232 -0.47 17.77 -27.54
N ASN A 233 -0.24 16.54 -28.01
CA ASN A 233 0.45 16.21 -29.26
C ASN A 233 -0.44 15.39 -30.22
N LYS A 234 -1.74 15.34 -29.93
CA LYS A 234 -2.79 14.69 -30.71
C LYS A 234 -4.07 15.51 -30.59
N PRO A 235 -5.03 15.38 -31.51
CA PRO A 235 -6.33 16.04 -31.38
C PRO A 235 -7.01 15.68 -30.05
N PHE A 236 -7.62 16.66 -29.39
CA PHE A 236 -8.23 16.47 -28.07
C PHE A 236 -9.47 17.35 -27.88
N TYR A 237 -10.34 16.97 -26.95
CA TYR A 237 -11.38 17.86 -26.44
C TYR A 237 -11.04 18.37 -25.05
N ILE A 238 -11.50 19.57 -24.74
CA ILE A 238 -11.53 20.09 -23.38
C ILE A 238 -12.98 20.29 -22.95
N ASN A 239 -13.22 20.20 -21.65
CA ASN A 239 -14.46 20.66 -21.03
C ASN A 239 -14.30 22.08 -20.47
N THR A 240 -15.37 22.62 -19.87
CA THR A 240 -15.43 24.01 -19.37
C THR A 240 -14.39 24.35 -18.29
N ASP A 241 -13.86 23.35 -17.58
CA ASP A 241 -12.90 23.52 -16.50
C ASP A 241 -11.42 23.52 -16.95
N ARG A 242 -11.13 23.70 -18.25
CA ARG A 242 -9.78 23.72 -18.81
C ARG A 242 -9.63 24.79 -19.91
N ILE A 243 -8.44 25.38 -20.01
CA ILE A 243 -8.02 26.24 -21.13
C ILE A 243 -6.78 25.64 -21.75
N ALA A 244 -6.72 25.62 -23.09
CA ALA A 244 -5.51 25.34 -23.84
C ALA A 244 -4.88 26.65 -24.34
N ILE A 245 -3.55 26.67 -24.38
CA ILE A 245 -2.68 27.74 -24.86
C ILE A 245 -2.06 27.22 -26.14
N LYS A 246 -2.35 27.91 -27.24
CA LYS A 246 -1.61 27.77 -28.49
C LYS A 246 -0.61 28.93 -28.56
N VAL A 247 0.68 28.61 -28.67
CA VAL A 247 1.71 29.61 -28.94
C VAL A 247 1.64 29.96 -30.42
N ILE A 248 1.51 31.26 -30.73
CA ILE A 248 1.44 31.79 -32.09
C ILE A 248 2.84 32.21 -32.58
N ASP A 249 3.63 32.82 -31.71
CA ASP A 249 4.98 33.27 -32.01
C ASP A 249 5.97 32.09 -31.88
N ASP A 250 6.62 31.73 -32.99
CA ASP A 250 7.58 30.63 -33.05
C ASP A 250 8.87 30.90 -32.23
N LYS A 251 9.03 32.11 -31.70
CA LYS A 251 10.12 32.51 -30.80
C LYS A 251 9.80 32.33 -29.31
N ILE A 252 8.66 31.72 -28.98
CA ILE A 252 8.37 31.27 -27.63
C ILE A 252 8.41 29.75 -27.57
N ASP A 253 9.32 29.23 -26.76
CA ASP A 253 9.42 27.80 -26.51
C ASP A 253 8.30 27.35 -25.54
N ILE A 254 7.58 26.30 -25.91
CA ILE A 254 6.42 25.83 -25.15
C ILE A 254 6.81 25.12 -23.85
N GLN A 255 7.99 24.48 -23.80
CA GLN A 255 8.50 23.84 -22.59
C GLN A 255 8.94 24.90 -21.59
N TYR A 256 9.56 25.97 -22.07
CA TYR A 256 9.87 27.15 -21.29
C TYR A 256 8.59 27.82 -20.74
N LEU A 257 7.57 27.98 -21.57
CA LEU A 257 6.28 28.51 -21.13
C LEU A 257 5.69 27.67 -19.97
N TYR A 258 5.76 26.35 -20.07
CA TYR A 258 5.38 25.45 -18.98
C TYR A 258 6.23 25.69 -17.73
N ALA A 259 7.56 25.75 -17.85
CA ALA A 259 8.47 26.03 -16.75
C ALA A 259 8.11 27.34 -16.02
N MET A 260 7.68 28.38 -16.74
CA MET A 260 7.29 29.66 -16.15
C MET A 260 5.88 29.69 -15.53
N LEU A 261 4.98 28.82 -16.00
CA LEU A 261 3.58 28.81 -15.58
C LEU A 261 3.24 27.71 -14.55
N HIS A 262 4.07 26.70 -14.37
CA HIS A 262 3.71 25.51 -13.57
C HIS A 262 3.23 25.83 -12.13
N ASP A 263 3.80 26.84 -11.46
CA ASP A 263 3.42 27.26 -10.10
C ASP A 263 2.45 28.47 -10.09
N MET A 264 1.80 28.78 -11.23
CA MET A 264 0.95 29.96 -11.35
C MET A 264 -0.22 29.96 -10.35
N LYS A 265 -0.74 28.80 -9.96
CA LYS A 265 -1.72 28.70 -8.86
C LYS A 265 -1.21 29.37 -7.60
N LYS A 266 0.00 29.01 -7.16
CA LYS A 266 0.57 29.55 -5.92
C LYS A 266 1.02 30.99 -6.12
N LYS A 267 1.69 31.28 -7.23
CA LYS A 267 2.24 32.61 -7.56
C LYS A 267 1.14 33.69 -7.61
N TYR A 268 -0.01 33.38 -8.20
CA TYR A 268 -1.12 34.33 -8.37
C TYR A 268 -2.32 34.06 -7.44
N GLY A 269 -2.19 33.09 -6.53
CA GLY A 269 -3.21 32.81 -5.50
C GLY A 269 -4.51 32.18 -6.02
N PHE A 270 -4.49 31.51 -7.18
CA PHE A 270 -5.69 30.88 -7.72
C PHE A 270 -6.25 29.81 -6.79
N ASN A 271 -7.57 29.79 -6.64
CA ASN A 271 -8.32 28.90 -5.77
C ASN A 271 -9.76 28.74 -6.27
N HIS A 272 -10.61 28.04 -5.51
CA HIS A 272 -12.00 27.78 -5.91
C HIS A 272 -12.81 29.07 -6.13
N ALA A 273 -12.59 30.11 -5.33
CA ALA A 273 -13.24 31.42 -5.49
C ALA A 273 -12.53 32.27 -6.56
N TYR A 274 -11.20 32.29 -6.56
CA TYR A 274 -10.38 33.00 -7.54
C TYR A 274 -9.84 32.05 -8.61
N LYS A 275 -10.70 31.65 -9.55
CA LYS A 275 -10.40 30.64 -10.58
C LYS A 275 -9.42 31.14 -11.63
N ALA A 276 -8.65 30.25 -12.26
CA ALA A 276 -7.75 30.58 -13.37
C ALA A 276 -8.49 30.64 -14.72
N ASN A 277 -9.58 31.40 -14.78
CA ASN A 277 -10.36 31.60 -16.00
C ASN A 277 -9.85 32.82 -16.79
N ARG A 278 -10.27 32.97 -18.06
CA ARG A 278 -9.81 34.05 -18.95
C ARG A 278 -9.90 35.46 -18.37
N HIS A 279 -10.93 35.73 -17.55
CA HIS A 279 -11.09 37.04 -16.90
C HIS A 279 -10.00 37.32 -15.85
N ASN A 280 -9.61 36.28 -15.10
CA ASN A 280 -8.62 36.39 -14.03
C ASN A 280 -7.17 36.23 -14.51
N LEU A 281 -6.93 35.74 -15.73
CA LEU A 281 -5.57 35.54 -16.26
C LEU A 281 -4.81 36.85 -16.57
N GLY A 282 -5.45 38.02 -16.51
CA GLY A 282 -4.78 39.30 -16.80
C GLY A 282 -3.62 39.64 -15.87
N VAL A 283 -3.55 39.02 -14.68
CA VAL A 283 -2.43 39.16 -13.74
C VAL A 283 -1.23 38.27 -14.08
N VAL A 284 -1.40 37.30 -14.99
CA VAL A 284 -0.38 36.29 -15.29
C VAL A 284 0.62 36.85 -16.29
N GLN A 285 1.84 37.08 -15.80
CA GLN A 285 2.99 37.52 -16.59
C GLN A 285 4.04 36.41 -16.71
N VAL A 286 4.65 36.31 -17.89
CA VAL A 286 5.75 35.42 -18.23
C VAL A 286 6.99 36.30 -18.46
N LEU A 287 8.09 36.02 -17.74
CA LEU A 287 9.33 36.80 -17.83
C LEU A 287 10.24 36.21 -18.90
N VAL A 288 10.03 36.56 -20.16
CA VAL A 288 10.73 35.94 -21.29
C VAL A 288 12.14 36.55 -21.46
N PRO A 289 13.19 35.74 -21.62
CA PRO A 289 14.54 36.23 -21.87
C PRO A 289 14.65 36.94 -23.23
N VAL A 290 15.46 38.00 -23.28
CA VAL A 290 15.76 38.73 -24.52
C VAL A 290 17.26 38.90 -24.77
N ASP A 291 17.63 38.93 -26.05
CA ASP A 291 18.99 39.18 -26.51
C ASP A 291 19.39 40.66 -26.35
N GLY A 292 20.63 41.00 -26.72
CA GLY A 292 21.13 42.38 -26.67
C GLY A 292 20.39 43.38 -27.56
N ASN A 293 19.52 42.91 -28.46
CA ASN A 293 18.68 43.73 -29.33
C ASN A 293 17.21 43.79 -28.85
N GLY A 294 16.89 43.16 -27.72
CA GLY A 294 15.53 43.09 -27.16
C GLY A 294 14.61 42.08 -27.86
N LYS A 295 15.14 41.14 -28.65
CA LYS A 295 14.36 40.04 -29.26
C LYS A 295 14.35 38.83 -28.35
N PHE A 296 13.29 38.02 -28.41
CA PHE A 296 13.20 36.79 -27.60
C PHE A 296 14.39 35.85 -27.86
N ASP A 297 15.07 35.47 -26.78
CA ASP A 297 16.20 34.55 -26.82
C ASP A 297 15.70 33.11 -26.66
N VAL A 298 15.48 32.42 -27.78
CA VAL A 298 14.95 31.05 -27.79
C VAL A 298 15.95 30.06 -27.18
N LEU A 299 17.25 30.25 -27.39
CA LEU A 299 18.27 29.34 -26.84
C LEU A 299 18.26 29.39 -25.32
N GLN A 300 18.15 30.59 -24.75
CA GLN A 300 18.05 30.75 -23.30
C GLN A 300 16.74 30.22 -22.72
N GLN A 301 15.63 30.34 -23.45
CA GLN A 301 14.37 29.70 -23.05
C GLN A 301 14.55 28.18 -22.95
N GLN A 302 15.19 27.56 -23.95
CA GLN A 302 15.47 26.12 -23.98
C GLN A 302 16.38 25.69 -22.83
N GLU A 303 17.45 26.44 -22.54
CA GLU A 303 18.32 26.18 -21.38
C GLU A 303 17.53 26.22 -20.05
N ILE A 304 16.67 27.23 -19.85
CA ILE A 304 15.83 27.34 -18.64
C ILE A 304 14.82 26.20 -18.56
N ALA A 305 14.19 25.86 -19.69
CA ALA A 305 13.22 24.77 -19.78
C ALA A 305 13.87 23.43 -19.44
N GLU A 306 15.05 23.15 -20.00
CA GLU A 306 15.82 21.94 -19.74
C GLU A 306 16.19 21.82 -18.27
N VAL A 307 16.70 22.88 -17.64
CA VAL A 307 17.02 22.88 -16.21
C VAL A 307 15.81 22.53 -15.36
N TYR A 308 14.65 23.15 -15.66
CA TYR A 308 13.42 22.90 -14.93
C TYR A 308 12.89 21.48 -15.14
N LEU A 309 12.79 21.03 -16.39
CA LEU A 309 12.26 19.71 -16.73
C LEU A 309 13.12 18.58 -16.17
N THR A 310 14.45 18.68 -16.29
CA THR A 310 15.38 17.73 -15.70
C THR A 310 15.24 17.68 -14.17
N THR A 311 15.07 18.84 -13.53
CA THR A 311 14.83 18.90 -12.08
C THR A 311 13.54 18.20 -11.66
N GLU A 312 12.44 18.41 -12.39
CA GLU A 312 11.16 17.76 -12.09
C GLU A 312 11.18 16.25 -12.37
N GLN A 313 11.90 15.82 -13.41
CA GLN A 313 12.14 14.42 -13.68
C GLN A 313 12.90 13.76 -12.53
N VAL A 314 14.02 14.34 -12.10
CA VAL A 314 14.81 13.84 -10.97
C VAL A 314 13.97 13.75 -9.69
N LYS A 315 13.13 14.74 -9.39
CA LYS A 315 12.22 14.66 -8.23
C LYS A 315 11.22 13.50 -8.34
N THR A 316 10.70 13.25 -9.54
CA THR A 316 9.76 12.14 -9.80
C THR A 316 10.45 10.78 -9.63
N GLU A 317 11.69 10.65 -10.10
CA GLU A 317 12.53 9.47 -9.90
C GLU A 317 12.80 9.26 -8.40
N ILE A 318 13.23 10.29 -7.67
CA ILE A 318 13.46 10.23 -6.20
C ILE A 318 12.18 9.82 -5.46
N TYR A 319 11.01 10.36 -5.86
CA TYR A 319 9.73 9.96 -5.28
C TYR A 319 9.43 8.47 -5.51
N THR A 320 9.73 7.95 -6.70
CA THR A 320 9.54 6.54 -7.04
C THR A 320 10.45 5.64 -6.19
N LEU A 321 11.73 5.99 -6.08
CA LEU A 321 12.69 5.28 -5.22
C LEU A 321 12.24 5.30 -3.74
N ARG A 322 11.71 6.43 -3.27
CA ARG A 322 11.14 6.57 -1.93
C ARG A 322 9.96 5.63 -1.72
N GLN A 323 9.06 5.47 -2.69
CA GLN A 323 7.93 4.53 -2.59
C GLN A 323 8.40 3.08 -2.54
N LEU A 324 9.33 2.68 -3.42
CA LEU A 324 9.92 1.34 -3.40
C LEU A 324 10.53 1.02 -2.04
N LEU A 325 11.32 1.94 -1.49
CA LEU A 325 11.94 1.74 -0.19
C LEU A 325 10.92 1.69 0.95
N SER A 326 9.87 2.51 0.91
CA SER A 326 8.84 2.53 1.97
C SER A 326 8.01 1.26 2.02
N ASN A 327 7.82 0.61 0.86
CA ASN A 327 7.01 -0.59 0.72
C ASN A 327 7.83 -1.89 0.87
N ALA A 328 9.16 -1.79 1.07
CA ALA A 328 10.03 -2.92 1.29
C ALA A 328 9.70 -3.63 2.61
N ASN A 329 9.26 -4.89 2.54
CA ASN A 329 9.02 -5.74 3.70
C ASN A 329 10.14 -6.77 3.86
N VAL A 330 11.06 -6.53 4.80
CA VAL A 330 12.23 -7.40 4.98
C VAL A 330 11.94 -8.50 5.99
N VAL A 331 12.19 -9.74 5.60
CA VAL A 331 12.14 -10.91 6.49
C VAL A 331 13.56 -11.29 6.90
N VAL A 332 13.77 -11.42 8.20
CA VAL A 332 15.03 -11.88 8.76
C VAL A 332 15.00 -13.40 8.86
N GLU A 333 15.85 -14.05 8.09
CA GLU A 333 16.07 -15.51 8.18
C GLU A 333 16.52 -15.88 9.61
N SER A 334 15.90 -16.93 10.14
CA SER A 334 16.16 -17.44 11.49
C SER A 334 16.86 -18.80 11.51
N ASP A 335 17.44 -19.22 10.38
CA ASP A 335 18.01 -20.56 10.17
C ASP A 335 19.16 -20.89 11.14
N GLU A 336 19.76 -19.87 11.75
CA GLU A 336 20.76 -19.98 12.81
C GLU A 336 20.20 -20.59 14.12
N TYR A 337 18.87 -20.57 14.32
CA TYR A 337 18.22 -21.01 15.55
C TYR A 337 17.08 -22.00 15.26
N PRO A 338 16.97 -23.12 16.00
CA PRO A 338 15.80 -23.97 15.88
C PRO A 338 14.55 -23.21 16.34
N ILE A 339 13.48 -23.27 15.56
CA ILE A 339 12.20 -22.62 15.85
C ILE A 339 11.20 -23.65 16.36
N SER A 340 10.47 -23.31 17.43
CA SER A 340 9.28 -24.04 17.88
C SER A 340 8.05 -23.14 17.84
N TYR A 341 6.88 -23.73 17.60
CA TYR A 341 5.62 -23.02 17.52
C TYR A 341 4.83 -23.16 18.82
N PHE A 342 4.52 -22.04 19.46
CA PHE A 342 3.77 -22.01 20.71
C PHE A 342 2.40 -21.34 20.51
N PRO A 343 1.31 -21.86 21.08
CA PRO A 343 0.04 -21.14 21.11
C PRO A 343 0.19 -19.81 21.86
N LEU A 344 -0.35 -18.72 21.31
CA LEU A 344 -0.35 -17.40 21.97
C LEU A 344 -0.87 -17.49 23.42
N PRO A 345 -1.95 -18.23 23.74
CA PRO A 345 -2.44 -18.37 25.12
C PRO A 345 -1.50 -19.11 26.08
N MET A 346 -0.43 -19.75 25.60
CA MET A 346 0.63 -20.31 26.45
C MET A 346 1.71 -19.28 26.79
N LEU A 347 1.84 -18.21 26.01
CA LEU A 347 2.84 -17.17 26.22
C LEU A 347 2.23 -15.91 26.84
N PHE A 348 1.00 -15.57 26.47
CA PHE A 348 0.32 -14.34 26.88
C PHE A 348 -1.13 -14.57 27.27
N ASP A 349 -1.58 -13.85 28.31
CA ASP A 349 -2.99 -13.58 28.56
C ASP A 349 -3.42 -12.33 27.78
N THR A 350 -4.63 -12.36 27.24
CA THR A 350 -5.18 -11.25 26.45
C THR A 350 -6.16 -10.41 27.28
N GLY A 351 -5.98 -9.10 27.28
CA GLY A 351 -6.89 -8.13 27.89
C GLY A 351 -7.50 -7.19 26.86
N LYS A 352 -8.65 -6.60 27.19
CA LYS A 352 -9.26 -5.51 26.41
C LYS A 352 -9.31 -4.25 27.25
N GLY A 353 -9.00 -3.10 26.64
CA GLY A 353 -9.11 -1.82 27.30
C GLY A 353 -10.56 -1.40 27.61
N PHE A 354 -10.70 -0.32 28.37
CA PHE A 354 -12.01 0.12 28.86
C PHE A 354 -12.64 1.18 27.95
N ALA A 355 -13.89 0.96 27.52
CA ALA A 355 -14.62 1.88 26.66
C ALA A 355 -14.92 3.25 27.32
N LYS A 356 -14.86 3.35 28.65
CA LYS A 356 -15.06 4.61 29.39
C LYS A 356 -13.99 5.66 29.07
N TYR A 357 -12.79 5.24 28.69
CA TYR A 357 -11.68 6.14 28.41
C TYR A 357 -11.83 6.84 27.05
N THR A 358 -12.58 7.94 27.09
CA THR A 358 -12.83 8.85 25.98
C THR A 358 -12.15 10.20 26.23
N LYS A 359 -12.02 11.05 25.20
CA LYS A 359 -11.54 12.43 25.38
C LYS A 359 -12.33 13.19 26.45
N LYS A 360 -13.66 12.99 26.49
CA LYS A 360 -14.53 13.58 27.50
C LYS A 360 -14.17 13.11 28.91
N TYR A 361 -13.90 11.81 29.08
CA TYR A 361 -13.49 11.26 30.37
C TYR A 361 -12.15 11.83 30.82
N GLY A 362 -11.16 11.90 29.92
CA GLY A 362 -9.86 12.49 30.28
C GLY A 362 -9.91 13.98 30.60
N ASN A 363 -10.82 14.74 29.99
CA ASN A 363 -11.04 16.14 30.39
C ASN A 363 -11.60 16.28 31.82
N LEU A 364 -12.37 15.29 32.31
CA LEU A 364 -12.93 15.28 33.66
C LEU A 364 -11.93 14.75 34.71
N HIS A 365 -11.02 13.87 34.29
CA HIS A 365 -10.05 13.17 35.13
C HIS A 365 -8.62 13.51 34.70
N SER A 366 -8.34 14.78 34.43
CA SER A 366 -7.10 15.18 33.79
C SER A 366 -5.89 14.96 34.71
N GLY A 367 -4.83 14.36 34.15
CA GLY A 367 -3.56 14.17 34.84
C GLY A 367 -2.43 13.91 33.87
N GLN A 368 -1.41 13.17 34.31
CA GLN A 368 -0.16 12.97 33.55
C GLN A 368 -0.08 11.63 32.81
N TYR A 369 -0.96 10.66 33.12
CA TYR A 369 -0.84 9.30 32.61
C TYR A 369 -1.54 9.14 31.25
N PRO A 370 -0.84 8.73 30.18
CA PRO A 370 -1.42 8.66 28.84
C PRO A 370 -2.45 7.54 28.70
N VAL A 371 -3.49 7.81 27.91
CA VAL A 371 -4.46 6.82 27.42
C VAL A 371 -4.24 6.59 25.94
N TYR A 372 -4.06 5.35 25.52
CA TYR A 372 -3.89 5.00 24.10
C TYR A 372 -5.16 4.39 23.50
N SER A 373 -5.45 4.77 22.24
CA SER A 373 -6.56 4.25 21.43
C SER A 373 -6.06 3.58 20.14
N ALA A 374 -6.95 3.16 19.24
CA ALA A 374 -6.59 2.54 17.96
C ALA A 374 -5.62 3.39 17.10
N SER A 375 -5.57 4.71 17.26
CA SER A 375 -4.59 5.58 16.58
C SER A 375 -3.19 5.44 17.19
N SER A 376 -2.21 5.04 16.40
CA SER A 376 -1.06 4.24 16.86
C SER A 376 0.20 4.98 17.32
N GLN A 377 0.20 6.30 17.57
CA GLN A 377 1.41 6.96 18.10
C GLN A 377 1.19 8.03 19.17
N LYS A 378 0.02 8.68 19.20
CA LYS A 378 -0.25 9.75 20.16
C LYS A 378 -1.32 9.32 21.17
N PRO A 379 -1.17 9.69 22.45
CA PRO A 379 -2.23 9.48 23.43
C PRO A 379 -3.54 10.14 23.00
N LEU A 380 -4.65 9.45 23.23
CA LEU A 380 -6.01 9.95 23.04
C LEU A 380 -6.31 11.10 24.01
N THR A 381 -5.85 10.95 25.25
CA THR A 381 -6.01 11.88 26.37
C THR A 381 -5.07 11.47 27.52
N TYR A 382 -5.12 12.18 28.65
CA TYR A 382 -4.32 11.90 29.84
C TYR A 382 -5.19 11.84 31.10
N LEU A 383 -4.83 10.97 32.03
CA LEU A 383 -5.55 10.68 33.27
C LEU A 383 -4.71 10.95 34.52
N ASP A 384 -5.39 11.22 35.62
CA ASP A 384 -4.84 11.27 36.98
C ASP A 384 -4.59 9.87 37.58
N THR A 385 -5.16 8.81 36.98
CA THR A 385 -4.93 7.40 37.32
C THR A 385 -4.36 6.61 36.13
N TYR A 386 -3.89 5.39 36.37
CA TYR A 386 -3.42 4.45 35.34
C TYR A 386 -3.88 3.02 35.65
N ASP A 387 -3.96 2.17 34.62
CA ASP A 387 -4.30 0.75 34.79
C ASP A 387 -3.07 -0.17 34.76
N TYR A 388 -2.01 0.24 34.07
CA TYR A 388 -0.80 -0.56 33.86
C TYR A 388 0.45 0.26 34.23
N ASP A 389 1.47 -0.42 34.75
CA ASP A 389 2.79 0.13 35.07
C ASP A 389 3.86 -0.89 34.67
N GLY A 390 4.53 -0.65 33.55
CA GLY A 390 5.54 -1.56 33.02
C GLY A 390 5.67 -1.46 31.51
N ARG A 391 6.38 -2.42 30.92
CA ARG A 391 6.49 -2.57 29.47
C ARG A 391 5.51 -3.64 29.02
N TYR A 392 4.63 -3.33 28.06
CA TYR A 392 3.66 -4.30 27.54
C TYR A 392 3.43 -4.13 26.05
N MET A 393 3.17 -5.26 25.37
CA MET A 393 2.67 -5.25 24.00
C MET A 393 1.17 -5.03 24.00
N THR A 394 0.71 -4.21 23.07
CA THR A 394 -0.70 -3.85 22.94
C THR A 394 -1.05 -3.73 21.47
N TRP A 395 -2.27 -4.08 21.06
CA TRP A 395 -2.65 -4.03 19.65
C TRP A 395 -3.94 -3.22 19.43
N ALA A 396 -4.08 -2.62 18.24
CA ALA A 396 -5.34 -2.03 17.82
C ALA A 396 -6.36 -3.14 17.53
N THR A 397 -7.56 -3.03 18.09
CA THR A 397 -8.65 -4.00 17.87
C THR A 397 -9.66 -3.52 16.84
N ASN A 398 -9.61 -2.25 16.44
CA ASN A 398 -10.57 -1.57 15.56
C ASN A 398 -9.86 -0.52 14.69
N GLY A 399 -10.35 -0.29 13.48
CA GLY A 399 -9.76 0.64 12.50
C GLY A 399 -8.53 0.03 11.84
N PHE A 400 -7.37 0.18 12.48
CA PHE A 400 -6.07 -0.38 12.10
C PHE A 400 -5.77 -1.70 12.80
N ALA A 401 -6.77 -2.58 12.82
CA ALA A 401 -6.72 -3.75 13.66
C ALA A 401 -5.50 -4.64 13.34
N GLY A 402 -4.87 -5.12 14.40
CA GLY A 402 -3.67 -5.94 14.37
C GLY A 402 -2.34 -5.20 14.48
N THR A 403 -2.32 -3.87 14.35
CA THR A 403 -1.10 -3.06 14.57
C THR A 403 -0.68 -3.13 16.04
N ILE A 404 0.59 -3.45 16.31
CA ILE A 404 1.16 -3.61 17.65
C ILE A 404 1.96 -2.36 18.04
N LEU A 405 1.75 -1.93 19.29
CA LEU A 405 2.52 -0.90 19.94
C LEU A 405 3.07 -1.45 21.26
N ILE A 406 4.35 -1.21 21.51
CA ILE A 406 4.98 -1.47 22.81
C ILE A 406 4.85 -0.18 23.61
N LEU A 407 4.28 -0.29 24.82
CA LEU A 407 4.10 0.83 25.73
C LEU A 407 4.93 0.60 26.98
N ASP A 408 5.64 1.64 27.42
CA ASP A 408 6.48 1.63 28.62
C ASP A 408 5.92 2.60 29.68
N GLY A 409 6.08 2.24 30.95
CA GLY A 409 5.71 3.05 32.11
C GLY A 409 4.23 2.97 32.47
N LYS A 410 3.69 4.06 33.03
CA LYS A 410 2.32 4.14 33.56
C LYS A 410 1.34 4.59 32.49
N PHE A 411 0.37 3.76 32.11
CA PHE A 411 -0.60 4.09 31.07
C PHE A 411 -1.95 3.37 31.23
N SER A 412 -2.90 3.77 30.40
CA SER A 412 -4.21 3.13 30.22
C SER A 412 -4.51 2.91 28.74
N ILE A 413 -5.41 1.99 28.42
CA ILE A 413 -5.85 1.72 27.04
C ILE A 413 -7.37 1.76 26.92
N ASN A 414 -7.87 2.38 25.85
CA ASN A 414 -9.32 2.46 25.59
C ASN A 414 -9.88 1.15 25.01
N GLY A 415 -11.20 1.09 24.84
CA GLY A 415 -11.91 -0.08 24.30
C GLY A 415 -11.57 -0.48 22.87
N ASP A 416 -10.82 0.34 22.12
CA ASP A 416 -10.35 0.03 20.76
C ASP A 416 -8.96 -0.60 20.75
N ARG A 417 -8.39 -0.92 21.92
CA ARG A 417 -7.12 -1.66 22.04
C ARG A 417 -7.22 -2.88 22.94
N GLY A 418 -6.34 -3.84 22.66
CA GLY A 418 -6.04 -4.98 23.51
C GLY A 418 -4.63 -4.90 24.07
N ILE A 419 -4.36 -5.71 25.09
CA ILE A 419 -3.04 -5.86 25.74
C ILE A 419 -2.67 -7.34 25.84
N LEU A 420 -1.41 -7.64 25.57
CA LEU A 420 -0.80 -8.96 25.76
C LEU A 420 0.03 -8.91 27.05
N LEU A 421 -0.41 -9.64 28.06
CA LEU A 421 0.25 -9.75 29.36
C LEU A 421 1.05 -11.06 29.37
N PRO A 422 2.36 -11.06 29.65
CA PRO A 422 3.11 -12.29 29.79
C PRO A 422 2.43 -13.22 30.79
N LYS A 423 2.14 -14.44 30.37
CA LYS A 423 1.46 -15.42 31.21
C LYS A 423 2.39 -15.89 32.31
N ASP A 424 1.86 -16.14 33.50
CA ASP A 424 2.62 -16.67 34.65
C ASP A 424 3.91 -15.87 34.96
N ASP A 425 3.88 -14.54 34.78
CA ASP A 425 4.99 -13.61 35.00
C ASP A 425 6.29 -13.96 34.23
N ARG A 426 6.14 -14.56 33.04
CA ARG A 426 7.27 -14.94 32.19
C ARG A 426 8.19 -13.77 31.85
N THR A 427 9.49 -14.03 31.95
CA THR A 427 10.57 -13.08 31.65
C THR A 427 11.44 -13.48 30.46
N ASP A 428 11.09 -14.58 29.79
CA ASP A 428 11.84 -15.18 28.67
C ASP A 428 11.31 -14.77 27.29
N LEU A 429 10.49 -13.73 27.22
CA LEU A 429 9.88 -13.19 26.00
C LEU A 429 10.45 -11.80 25.70
N ASP A 430 11.04 -11.62 24.53
CA ASP A 430 11.47 -10.30 24.05
C ASP A 430 10.34 -9.64 23.27
N PHE A 431 9.85 -8.49 23.72
CA PHE A 431 8.69 -7.85 23.09
C PHE A 431 8.97 -7.23 21.74
N ASP A 432 10.22 -6.84 21.47
CA ASP A 432 10.58 -6.32 20.16
C ASP A 432 10.54 -7.47 19.14
N TYR A 433 11.13 -8.63 19.45
CA TYR A 433 10.97 -9.85 18.65
C TYR A 433 9.49 -10.21 18.45
N MET A 434 8.74 -10.31 19.54
CA MET A 434 7.34 -10.72 19.49
C MET A 434 6.50 -9.74 18.66
N LYS A 435 6.79 -8.43 18.70
CA LYS A 435 6.15 -7.44 17.82
C LYS A 435 6.38 -7.77 16.34
N PHE A 436 7.62 -8.01 15.92
CA PHE A 436 7.93 -8.31 14.52
C PHE A 436 7.25 -9.57 14.01
N ILE A 437 7.08 -10.57 14.88
CA ILE A 437 6.42 -11.83 14.53
C ILE A 437 4.89 -11.72 14.56
N LEU A 438 4.34 -11.11 15.61
CA LEU A 438 2.90 -11.10 15.85
C LEU A 438 2.17 -10.07 15.01
N GLU A 439 2.76 -8.91 14.71
CA GLU A 439 2.07 -7.84 13.98
C GLU A 439 1.64 -8.29 12.57
N PRO A 440 2.49 -8.93 11.73
CA PRO A 440 2.06 -9.45 10.44
C PRO A 440 0.92 -10.47 10.57
N ILE A 441 1.02 -11.41 11.51
CA ILE A 441 -0.02 -12.42 11.79
C ILE A 441 -1.34 -11.73 12.17
N PHE A 442 -1.28 -10.75 13.08
CA PHE A 442 -2.45 -10.03 13.55
C PHE A 442 -3.09 -9.18 12.45
N ARG A 443 -2.26 -8.50 11.64
CA ARG A 443 -2.73 -7.71 10.49
C ARG A 443 -3.41 -8.62 9.48
N GLU A 444 -2.86 -9.80 9.19
CA GLU A 444 -3.47 -10.80 8.30
C GLU A 444 -4.83 -11.29 8.81
N MET A 445 -4.93 -11.59 10.11
CA MET A 445 -6.16 -12.07 10.74
C MET A 445 -7.27 -11.01 10.86
N ALA A 446 -6.92 -9.73 10.79
CA ALA A 446 -7.86 -8.64 10.94
C ALA A 446 -8.97 -8.70 9.86
N LYS A 447 -10.23 -8.63 10.30
CA LYS A 447 -11.39 -8.72 9.40
C LYS A 447 -11.98 -7.35 9.12
N GLY A 448 -12.21 -7.03 7.84
CA GLY A 448 -12.88 -5.80 7.42
C GLY A 448 -12.25 -5.19 6.18
N ARG A 449 -12.63 -3.94 5.85
CA ARG A 449 -12.06 -3.22 4.72
C ARG A 449 -10.70 -2.65 5.10
N ARG A 450 -9.64 -3.07 4.42
CA ARG A 450 -8.38 -2.33 4.38
C ARG A 450 -8.53 -1.23 3.34
N GLY A 451 -8.21 0.01 3.68
CA GLY A 451 -8.14 1.08 2.70
C GLY A 451 -6.80 1.04 1.96
N ASP A 452 -6.75 1.61 0.77
CA ASP A 452 -5.52 1.75 0.01
C ASP A 452 -4.54 2.63 0.81
N ASN A 453 -3.26 2.23 0.89
CA ASN A 453 -2.19 2.95 1.60
C ASN A 453 -2.40 3.19 3.10
N GLY A 454 -3.27 2.43 3.78
CA GLY A 454 -3.44 2.55 5.23
C GLY A 454 -4.21 3.80 5.68
N GLU A 455 -5.04 4.37 4.83
CA GLU A 455 -6.04 5.39 5.20
C GLU A 455 -7.45 4.79 5.20
N ASP A 456 -8.34 5.25 6.09
CA ASP A 456 -9.73 4.79 6.21
C ASP A 456 -9.93 3.26 6.37
N GLU A 457 -9.05 2.58 7.11
CA GLU A 457 -9.25 1.18 7.47
C GLU A 457 -10.42 0.98 8.45
N PHE A 458 -11.27 -0.01 8.17
CA PHE A 458 -12.36 -0.45 9.04
C PHE A 458 -12.21 -1.93 9.36
N THR A 459 -11.04 -2.29 9.92
CA THR A 459 -10.73 -3.67 10.29
C THR A 459 -10.93 -3.93 11.78
N LYS A 460 -11.10 -5.21 12.15
CA LYS A 460 -11.35 -5.65 13.53
C LYS A 460 -10.55 -6.91 13.88
N LEU A 461 -10.01 -6.92 15.09
CA LEU A 461 -9.27 -8.05 15.66
C LEU A 461 -9.49 -8.11 17.18
N TYR A 462 -10.43 -8.94 17.61
CA TYR A 462 -10.79 -9.08 19.03
C TYR A 462 -9.93 -10.15 19.73
N PRO A 463 -9.76 -10.08 21.06
CA PRO A 463 -9.01 -11.09 21.82
C PRO A 463 -9.41 -12.54 21.54
N SER A 464 -10.71 -12.81 21.41
CA SER A 464 -11.24 -14.16 21.10
C SER A 464 -10.82 -14.68 19.71
N MET A 465 -10.34 -13.82 18.82
CA MET A 465 -9.82 -14.24 17.52
C MET A 465 -8.39 -14.77 17.62
N LEU A 466 -7.70 -14.57 18.76
CA LEU A 466 -6.30 -14.89 18.93
C LEU A 466 -6.04 -16.26 19.58
N GLU A 467 -7.11 -16.99 19.97
CA GLU A 467 -7.03 -18.25 20.72
C GLU A 467 -6.21 -19.33 19.99
N ASP A 468 -6.29 -19.36 18.66
CA ASP A 468 -5.63 -20.36 17.82
C ASP A 468 -4.29 -19.90 17.21
N VAL A 469 -3.81 -18.71 17.57
CA VAL A 469 -2.57 -18.14 17.02
C VAL A 469 -1.37 -18.96 17.49
N MET A 470 -0.53 -19.37 16.54
CA MET A 470 0.74 -20.04 16.81
C MET A 470 1.89 -19.09 16.50
N ILE A 471 2.87 -19.05 17.40
CA ILE A 471 3.96 -18.09 17.36
C ILE A 471 5.25 -18.87 17.14
N PRO A 472 6.00 -18.63 16.05
CA PRO A 472 7.35 -19.13 15.94
C PRO A 472 8.22 -18.41 16.98
N VAL A 473 8.91 -19.18 17.82
CA VAL A 473 9.84 -18.67 18.82
C VAL A 473 11.14 -19.49 18.76
N PRO A 474 12.32 -18.85 18.76
CA PRO A 474 13.58 -19.57 18.78
C PRO A 474 13.78 -20.28 20.12
N VAL A 475 14.29 -21.49 20.04
CA VAL A 475 14.57 -22.34 21.19
C VAL A 475 16.02 -22.79 21.23
N ASP A 476 16.47 -23.31 22.37
CA ASP A 476 17.72 -24.03 22.48
C ASP A 476 17.57 -25.50 21.99
N HIS A 477 18.65 -26.28 22.08
CA HIS A 477 18.65 -27.70 21.70
C HIS A 477 17.67 -28.55 22.53
N ASP A 478 17.33 -28.12 23.74
CA ASP A 478 16.40 -28.79 24.66
C ASP A 478 14.95 -28.30 24.49
N LYS A 479 14.68 -27.45 23.48
CA LYS A 479 13.39 -26.84 23.16
C LYS A 479 12.88 -25.81 24.19
N HIS A 480 13.75 -25.26 25.03
CA HIS A 480 13.41 -24.11 25.87
C HIS A 480 13.52 -22.82 25.08
N ILE A 481 12.63 -21.85 25.36
CA ILE A 481 12.64 -20.55 24.68
C ILE A 481 13.96 -19.82 24.94
N SER A 482 14.60 -19.36 23.85
CA SER A 482 15.86 -18.62 23.92
C SER A 482 15.62 -17.12 23.84
N LEU A 483 15.74 -16.43 24.98
CA LEU A 483 15.63 -14.97 25.04
C LEU A 483 16.77 -14.27 24.28
N GLU A 484 17.98 -14.84 24.29
CA GLU A 484 19.13 -14.28 23.59
C GLU A 484 18.95 -14.32 22.07
N ALA A 485 18.44 -15.43 21.54
CA ALA A 485 18.14 -15.56 20.11
C ALA A 485 17.05 -14.56 19.67
N GLN A 486 15.98 -14.42 20.48
CA GLN A 486 14.94 -13.41 20.22
C GLN A 486 15.52 -12.00 20.12
N LYS A 487 16.35 -11.60 21.11
CA LYS A 487 17.02 -10.28 21.11
C LYS A 487 17.94 -10.08 19.90
N SER A 488 18.68 -11.13 19.51
CA SER A 488 19.55 -11.10 18.34
C SER A 488 18.75 -10.84 17.05
N ILE A 489 17.65 -11.57 16.86
CA ILE A 489 16.76 -11.41 15.70
C ILE A 489 16.07 -10.04 15.73
N ALA A 490 15.53 -9.62 16.88
CA ALA A 490 14.90 -8.31 17.04
C ALA A 490 15.85 -7.17 16.69
N LYS A 491 17.12 -7.26 17.11
CA LYS A 491 18.15 -6.27 16.76
C LYS A 491 18.37 -6.16 15.25
N LYS A 492 18.36 -7.29 14.51
CA LYS A 492 18.45 -7.29 13.03
C LYS A 492 17.27 -6.50 12.43
N TYR A 493 16.04 -6.82 12.83
CA TYR A 493 14.83 -6.10 12.37
C TYR A 493 14.85 -4.61 12.72
N LEU A 494 15.19 -4.24 13.96
CA LEU A 494 15.27 -2.84 14.39
C LEU A 494 16.29 -2.05 13.57
N THR A 495 17.44 -2.66 13.27
CA THR A 495 18.48 -2.03 12.45
C THR A 495 17.97 -1.76 11.04
N ILE A 496 17.27 -2.73 10.43
CA ILE A 496 16.67 -2.58 9.10
C ILE A 496 15.64 -1.46 9.08
N GLN A 497 14.71 -1.46 10.05
CA GLN A 497 13.69 -0.40 10.15
C GLN A 497 14.31 0.99 10.32
N GLN A 498 15.36 1.10 11.15
CA GLN A 498 16.07 2.36 11.33
C GLN A 498 16.72 2.83 10.01
N CYS A 499 17.45 1.95 9.33
CA CYS A 499 18.06 2.28 8.04
C CYS A 499 17.02 2.71 6.99
N GLN A 500 15.91 1.99 6.91
CA GLN A 500 14.80 2.31 6.01
C GLN A 500 14.21 3.68 6.34
N GLN A 501 13.90 3.95 7.61
CA GLN A 501 13.35 5.22 8.05
C GLN A 501 14.28 6.39 7.75
N GLU A 502 15.56 6.29 8.12
CA GLU A 502 16.55 7.36 7.88
C GLU A 502 16.72 7.67 6.38
N ALA A 503 16.71 6.64 5.53
CA ALA A 503 16.79 6.82 4.09
C ALA A 503 15.52 7.46 3.51
N VAL A 504 14.33 7.01 3.92
CA VAL A 504 13.06 7.64 3.52
C VAL A 504 13.00 9.10 3.94
N GLU A 505 13.40 9.44 5.18
CA GLU A 505 13.45 10.82 5.67
C GLU A 505 14.39 11.70 4.82
N LYS A 506 15.55 11.18 4.42
CA LYS A 506 16.47 11.89 3.52
C LYS A 506 15.89 12.12 2.12
N LEU A 507 15.21 11.13 1.57
CA LEU A 507 14.53 11.27 0.28
C LEU A 507 13.37 12.28 0.36
N ASP A 508 12.57 12.22 1.43
CA ASP A 508 11.47 13.17 1.68
C ASP A 508 12.00 14.61 1.81
N MET A 509 13.16 14.80 2.45
CA MET A 509 13.83 16.11 2.46
C MET A 509 14.15 16.59 1.04
N LEU A 510 14.78 15.77 0.20
CA LEU A 510 15.13 16.14 -1.19
C LEU A 510 13.88 16.51 -2.02
N ILE A 511 12.81 15.71 -1.91
CA ILE A 511 11.54 15.95 -2.62
C ILE A 511 10.90 17.27 -2.19
N SER A 512 10.95 17.59 -0.90
CA SER A 512 10.32 18.79 -0.35
C SER A 512 11.06 20.10 -0.68
N GLN A 513 12.33 20.03 -1.08
CA GLN A 513 13.11 21.23 -1.39
C GLN A 513 12.65 21.90 -2.69
N LYS A 514 12.53 23.23 -2.63
CA LYS A 514 12.28 24.05 -3.81
C LYS A 514 13.60 24.43 -4.46
N VAL A 515 13.82 23.94 -5.67
CA VAL A 515 14.87 24.42 -6.55
C VAL A 515 14.33 25.67 -7.26
N SER A 516 14.96 26.83 -7.02
CA SER A 516 14.70 28.03 -7.81
C SER A 516 15.49 27.93 -9.11
N VAL A 517 14.79 27.83 -10.23
CA VAL A 517 15.36 27.92 -11.58
C VAL A 517 15.35 29.36 -12.03
#